data_AF-A0A0Q4HD02-F1
#
_entry.id   AF-A0A0Q4HD02-F1
#
_cell.length_a   1.000
_cell.length_b   1.000
_cell.length_c   1.000
_cell.angle_alpha   90.00
_cell.angle_beta   90.00
_cell.angle_gamma   90.00
#
_symmetry.space_group_name_H-M   'P 1'
#
loop_
_entity.id
_entity.type
_entity.pdbx_description
1 polymer ?
#
loop_
_entity_poly.entity_id
_entity_poly.type
_entity_poly.pdbx_seq_one_letter_code
_entity_poly.pdbx_strand_id
1 'polypeptide(L)'
;MSLELERRAFAHWDARGARWWVDPGIHRVELGRSATDIIEVRDLPLEGDVERPAPLSLISTVKEWFSHPVVGPALMQGMMANATPEQQAAAQANGNALKMVESMPMGQFARFPGVEIADEALEQLIALSVAGSSGS
;
A
#
# COMPACT_ATOMS: atom_id res chain seq x y z
N MET A 1 24.54 -16.27 26.04
CA MET A 1 23.20 -16.82 25.75
C MET A 1 22.41 -15.73 25.05
N SER A 2 21.77 -16.03 23.94
CA SER A 2 20.91 -15.12 23.19
C SER A 2 19.51 -15.72 23.08
N LEU A 3 18.50 -14.85 23.04
CA LEU A 3 17.11 -15.22 22.76
C LEU A 3 16.66 -14.39 21.55
N GLU A 4 16.21 -15.07 20.50
CA GLU A 4 15.67 -14.39 19.32
C GLU A 4 14.16 -14.21 19.50
N LEU A 5 13.70 -12.96 19.34
CA LEU A 5 12.28 -12.62 19.34
C LEU A 5 11.85 -12.40 17.90
N GLU A 6 11.10 -13.36 17.36
CA GLU A 6 10.48 -13.20 16.05
C GLU A 6 9.28 -12.25 16.11
N ARG A 7 8.85 -11.75 14.94
CA ARG A 7 7.68 -10.85 14.83
C ARG A 7 6.46 -11.35 15.61
N ARG A 8 6.25 -12.67 15.63
CA ARG A 8 5.12 -13.31 16.30
C ARG A 8 5.09 -13.06 17.82
N ALA A 9 6.23 -12.79 18.45
CA ALA A 9 6.31 -12.45 19.87
C ALA A 9 5.63 -11.11 20.20
N PHE A 10 5.50 -10.22 19.22
CA PHE A 10 4.87 -8.90 19.35
C PHE A 10 3.46 -8.85 18.74
N ALA A 11 3.01 -9.94 18.13
CA ALA A 11 1.76 -9.95 17.38
C ALA A 11 0.58 -10.39 18.24
N HIS A 12 -0.56 -9.73 18.06
CA HIS A 12 -1.86 -10.13 18.58
C HIS A 12 -2.77 -10.57 17.44
N TRP A 13 -3.87 -11.26 17.76
CA TRP A 13 -4.89 -11.59 16.77
C TRP A 13 -5.85 -10.39 16.58
N ASP A 14 -5.81 -9.75 15.41
CA ASP A 14 -6.78 -8.72 15.04
C ASP A 14 -8.03 -9.39 14.46
N ALA A 15 -9.13 -9.35 15.22
CA ALA A 15 -10.40 -9.95 14.83
C ALA A 15 -11.05 -9.26 13.63
N ARG A 16 -10.76 -7.96 13.38
CA ARG A 16 -11.35 -7.21 12.27
C ARG A 16 -10.80 -7.70 10.93
N GLY A 17 -9.47 -7.84 10.85
CA GLY A 17 -8.78 -8.35 9.68
C GLY A 17 -8.63 -9.87 9.65
N ALA A 18 -9.07 -10.59 10.69
CA ALA A 18 -8.87 -12.02 10.89
C ALA A 18 -7.41 -12.46 10.63
N ARG A 19 -6.46 -11.77 11.26
CA ARG A 19 -5.02 -11.90 10.98
C ARG A 19 -4.14 -11.66 12.23
N TRP A 20 -2.87 -12.04 12.14
CA TRP A 20 -1.86 -11.68 13.14
C TRP A 20 -1.30 -10.28 12.87
N TRP A 21 -1.37 -9.42 13.87
CA TRP A 21 -1.08 -7.99 13.76
C TRP A 21 -0.10 -7.51 14.83
N VAL A 22 0.87 -6.68 14.47
CA VAL A 22 1.78 -5.98 15.38
C VAL A 22 1.42 -4.50 15.37
N ASP A 23 1.11 -3.94 16.54
CA ASP A 23 0.85 -2.51 16.64
C ASP A 23 2.13 -1.68 16.50
N PRO A 24 2.07 -0.53 15.81
CA PRO A 24 3.17 0.43 15.85
C PRO A 24 3.36 0.99 17.26
N GLY A 25 4.60 1.28 17.64
CA GLY A 25 4.92 1.98 18.88
C GLY A 25 6.00 1.31 19.70
N ILE A 26 6.07 1.68 20.98
CA ILE A 26 7.07 1.14 21.91
C ILE A 26 6.55 -0.15 22.54
N HIS A 27 7.22 -1.25 22.25
CA HIS A 27 6.99 -2.54 22.89
C HIS A 27 8.02 -2.77 23.98
N ARG A 28 7.56 -3.11 25.18
CA ARG A 28 8.42 -3.37 26.32
C ARG A 28 8.75 -4.85 26.43
N VAL A 29 10.04 -5.17 26.41
CA VAL A 29 10.58 -6.51 26.67
C VAL A 29 11.17 -6.53 28.07
N GLU A 30 10.67 -7.46 28.89
CA GLU A 30 11.09 -7.63 30.27
C GLU A 30 11.81 -8.97 30.44
N LEU A 31 13.05 -8.93 30.94
CA LEU A 31 13.80 -10.11 31.32
C LEU A 31 13.73 -10.24 32.84
N GLY A 32 13.11 -11.32 33.31
CA GLY A 32 12.96 -11.60 34.74
C GLY A 32 13.27 -13.05 35.09
N ARG A 33 13.44 -13.32 36.38
CA ARG A 33 13.46 -14.70 36.91
C ARG A 33 12.05 -15.26 37.04
N SER A 34 11.07 -14.36 37.18
CA SER A 34 9.64 -14.63 37.16
C SER A 34 8.92 -13.40 36.60
N ALA A 35 7.62 -13.51 36.33
CA ALA A 35 6.79 -12.39 35.88
C ALA A 35 6.67 -11.23 36.91
N THR A 36 7.10 -11.44 38.15
CA THR A 36 7.09 -10.43 39.21
C THR A 36 8.49 -10.01 39.67
N ASP A 37 9.54 -10.69 39.19
CA ASP A 37 10.95 -10.40 39.51
C ASP A 37 11.70 -10.08 38.21
N ILE A 38 11.58 -8.84 37.76
CA ILE A 38 12.17 -8.33 36.53
C ILE A 38 13.58 -7.80 36.81
N ILE A 39 14.55 -8.31 36.05
CA ILE A 39 15.97 -7.95 36.14
C ILE A 39 16.31 -6.81 35.17
N GLU A 40 15.75 -6.83 33.96
CA GLU A 40 16.06 -5.88 32.91
C GLU A 40 14.83 -5.57 32.07
N VAL A 41 14.76 -4.32 31.59
CA VAL A 41 13.68 -3.84 30.73
C VAL A 41 14.30 -3.16 29.51
N ARG A 42 13.74 -3.46 28.33
CA ARG A 42 14.11 -2.84 27.06
C ARG A 42 12.86 -2.38 26.34
N ASP A 43 12.87 -1.11 25.94
CA ASP A 43 11.82 -0.52 25.12
C ASP A 43 12.26 -0.58 23.65
N LEU A 44 11.46 -1.24 22.81
CA LEU A 44 11.72 -1.46 21.39
C LEU A 44 10.71 -0.68 20.55
N PRO A 45 11.13 0.33 19.78
CA PRO A 45 10.26 0.94 18.79
C PRO A 45 10.04 -0.04 17.63
N LEU A 46 8.78 -0.44 17.42
CA LEU A 46 8.36 -1.21 16.27
C LEU A 46 7.52 -0.32 15.35
N GLU A 47 7.80 -0.38 14.05
CA GLU A 47 6.96 0.27 13.03
C GLU A 47 5.57 -0.36 12.95
N GLY A 48 5.40 -1.58 13.48
CA GLY A 48 4.17 -2.34 13.41
C GLY A 48 3.83 -2.79 11.98
N ASP A 49 2.66 -3.39 11.83
CA ASP A 49 2.09 -3.62 10.52
C ASP A 49 1.30 -2.39 10.06
N VAL A 50 1.20 -2.24 8.74
CA VAL A 50 0.42 -1.18 8.09
C VAL A 50 -0.81 -1.78 7.42
N GLU A 51 -1.93 -1.04 7.46
CA GLU A 51 -3.16 -1.52 6.85
C GLU A 51 -2.94 -1.65 5.35
N ARG A 52 -3.38 -2.77 4.79
CA ARG A 52 -3.24 -2.96 3.35
C ARG A 52 -4.27 -2.11 2.63
N PRO A 53 -3.89 -1.45 1.52
CA PRO A 53 -4.85 -0.75 0.69
C PRO A 53 -5.95 -1.70 0.25
N ALA A 54 -7.18 -1.19 0.16
CA ALA A 54 -8.29 -1.95 -0.40
C ALA A 54 -7.99 -2.36 -1.85
N PRO A 55 -8.39 -3.56 -2.28
CA PRO A 55 -8.29 -3.95 -3.68
C PRO A 55 -8.96 -2.93 -4.59
N LEU A 56 -8.28 -2.59 -5.68
CA LEU A 56 -8.80 -1.66 -6.67
C LEU A 56 -9.78 -2.36 -7.61
N SER A 57 -10.69 -1.58 -8.18
CA SER A 57 -11.62 -2.01 -9.22
C SER A 57 -11.87 -0.87 -10.21
N LEU A 58 -12.63 -1.14 -11.27
CA LEU A 58 -13.01 -0.11 -12.25
C LEU A 58 -13.94 0.96 -11.67
N ILE A 59 -14.63 0.67 -10.56
CA ILE A 59 -15.46 1.66 -9.85
C ILE A 59 -14.66 2.49 -8.84
N SER A 60 -13.45 2.03 -8.48
CA SER A 60 -12.53 2.83 -7.67
C SER A 60 -12.13 4.08 -8.45
N THR A 61 -11.98 5.17 -7.73
CA THR A 61 -11.65 6.49 -8.26
C THR A 61 -10.23 6.54 -8.79
N VAL A 62 -9.98 7.45 -9.74
CA VAL A 62 -8.63 7.74 -10.25
C VAL A 62 -7.67 8.05 -9.11
N LYS A 63 -8.11 8.82 -8.11
CA LYS A 63 -7.33 9.13 -6.91
C LYS A 63 -6.90 7.90 -6.14
N GLU A 64 -7.80 6.93 -5.92
CA GLU A 64 -7.48 5.68 -5.21
C GLU A 64 -6.42 4.87 -5.96
N TRP A 65 -6.49 4.81 -7.28
CA TRP A 65 -5.50 4.13 -8.11
C TRP A 65 -4.12 4.78 -8.03
N PHE A 66 -4.04 6.11 -8.20
CA PHE A 66 -2.76 6.83 -8.12
C PHE A 66 -2.18 6.88 -6.70
N SER A 67 -3.03 6.85 -5.67
CA SER A 67 -2.59 6.82 -4.26
C SER A 67 -2.21 5.41 -3.80
N HIS A 68 -2.47 4.37 -4.58
CA HIS A 68 -2.15 3.00 -4.21
C HIS A 68 -0.62 2.80 -4.26
N PRO A 69 0.02 2.31 -3.18
CA PRO A 69 1.48 2.26 -3.05
C PRO A 69 2.19 1.41 -4.11
N VAL A 70 1.55 0.35 -4.59
CA VAL A 70 2.07 -0.52 -5.66
C VAL A 70 1.53 -0.14 -7.04
N VAL A 71 0.21 -0.06 -7.19
CA VAL A 71 -0.46 0.20 -8.48
C VAL A 71 -0.23 1.62 -8.99
N GLY A 72 -0.17 2.65 -8.14
CA GLY A 72 0.03 4.02 -8.56
C GLY A 72 1.34 4.23 -9.34
N PRO A 73 2.51 3.80 -8.79
CA PRO A 73 3.76 3.82 -9.52
C PRO A 73 3.74 3.00 -10.82
N ALA A 74 3.13 1.81 -10.81
CA ALA A 74 3.04 0.95 -11.99
C ALA A 74 2.17 1.57 -13.11
N LEU A 75 1.05 2.20 -12.74
CA LEU A 75 0.17 2.93 -13.65
C LEU A 75 0.91 4.11 -14.30
N MET A 76 1.61 4.92 -13.50
CA MET A 76 2.42 6.03 -14.00
C MET A 76 3.49 5.55 -14.98
N GLN A 77 4.19 4.47 -14.65
CA GLN A 77 5.18 3.86 -15.55
C GLN A 77 4.55 3.39 -16.87
N GLY A 78 3.40 2.73 -16.83
CA GLY A 78 2.69 2.27 -18.02
C GLY A 78 2.26 3.43 -18.94
N MET A 79 1.75 4.52 -18.37
CA MET A 79 1.37 5.72 -19.12
C MET A 79 2.57 6.44 -19.75
N MET A 80 3.72 6.41 -19.08
CA MET A 80 4.94 7.09 -19.55
C MET A 80 5.79 6.24 -20.50
N ALA A 81 5.57 4.91 -20.56
CA ALA A 81 6.40 3.98 -21.32
C ALA A 81 6.48 4.31 -22.83
N ASN A 82 5.42 4.90 -23.39
CA ASN A 82 5.34 5.29 -24.81
C ASN A 82 5.36 6.81 -25.03
N ALA A 83 5.51 7.61 -23.97
CA ALA A 83 5.45 9.07 -24.06
C ALA A 83 6.80 9.66 -24.50
N THR A 84 6.80 10.60 -25.45
CA THR A 84 7.99 11.37 -25.80
C THR A 84 8.43 12.27 -24.64
N PRO A 85 9.69 12.70 -24.56
CA PRO A 85 10.16 13.63 -23.54
C PRO A 85 9.34 14.94 -23.47
N GLU A 86 8.84 15.46 -24.60
CA GLU A 86 7.95 16.63 -24.58
C GLU A 86 6.58 16.32 -23.97
N GLN A 87 6.02 15.14 -24.23
CA GLN A 87 4.75 14.69 -23.65
C GLN A 87 4.87 14.44 -22.15
N GLN A 88 6.01 13.92 -21.68
CA GLN A 88 6.29 13.75 -20.25
C GLN A 88 6.37 15.10 -19.52
N ALA A 89 7.01 16.11 -20.13
CA ALA A 89 7.05 17.47 -19.58
C ALA A 89 5.67 18.14 -19.55
N ALA A 90 4.85 17.93 -20.59
CA ALA A 90 3.48 18.43 -20.64
C ALA A 90 2.56 17.76 -19.61
N ALA A 91 2.72 16.45 -19.38
CA ALA A 91 1.97 15.71 -18.36
C ALA A 91 2.28 16.21 -16.94
N GLN A 92 3.55 16.51 -16.64
CA GLN A 92 3.96 17.11 -15.36
C GLN A 92 3.39 18.53 -15.17
N ALA A 93 3.34 19.32 -16.24
CA ALA A 93 2.74 20.66 -16.20
C ALA A 93 1.20 20.62 -16.03
N ASN A 94 0.55 19.56 -16.52
CA ASN A 94 -0.90 19.33 -16.45
C ASN A 94 -1.37 18.66 -15.16
N GLY A 95 -0.62 18.75 -14.05
CA GLY A 95 -1.06 18.22 -12.75
C GLY A 95 -2.44 18.72 -12.29
N ASN A 96 -2.88 19.89 -12.76
CA ASN A 96 -4.23 20.42 -12.52
C ASN A 96 -5.34 19.65 -13.27
N ALA A 97 -5.05 19.02 -14.41
CA ALA A 97 -6.01 18.20 -15.15
C ALA A 97 -6.31 16.89 -14.40
N LEU A 98 -5.30 16.28 -13.76
CA LEU A 98 -5.51 15.13 -12.88
C LEU A 98 -6.46 15.46 -11.74
N LYS A 99 -6.32 16.64 -11.12
CA LYS A 99 -7.21 17.08 -10.03
C LYS A 99 -8.69 17.12 -10.41
N MET A 100 -9.01 17.39 -11.67
CA MET A 100 -10.39 17.45 -12.14
C MET A 100 -11.03 16.06 -12.30
N VAL A 101 -10.22 15.02 -12.49
CA VAL A 101 -10.67 13.63 -12.71
C VAL A 101 -10.43 12.72 -11.51
N GLU A 102 -9.83 13.22 -10.42
CA GLU A 102 -9.52 12.46 -9.20
C GLU A 102 -10.71 11.64 -8.67
N SER A 103 -11.91 12.23 -8.66
CA SER A 103 -13.14 11.59 -8.18
C SER A 103 -13.86 10.75 -9.23
N MET A 104 -13.36 10.73 -10.47
CA MET A 104 -13.96 9.94 -11.55
C MET A 104 -13.64 8.46 -11.35
N PRO A 105 -14.59 7.53 -11.59
CA PRO A 105 -14.28 6.10 -11.62
C PRO A 105 -13.24 5.76 -12.68
N MET A 106 -12.30 4.86 -12.37
CA MET A 106 -11.22 4.49 -13.28
C MET A 106 -11.73 3.96 -14.63
N GLY A 107 -12.82 3.17 -14.63
CA GLY A 107 -13.42 2.65 -15.87
C GLY A 107 -14.04 3.73 -16.76
N GLN A 108 -14.38 4.90 -16.22
CA GLN A 108 -14.80 6.06 -17.01
C GLN A 108 -13.58 6.85 -17.49
N PHE A 109 -12.57 7.03 -16.63
CA PHE A 109 -11.33 7.71 -16.99
C PHE A 109 -10.56 7.02 -18.12
N ALA A 110 -10.51 5.69 -18.12
CA ALA A 110 -9.86 4.91 -19.17
C ALA A 110 -10.51 5.08 -20.56
N ARG A 111 -11.77 5.52 -20.61
CA ARG A 111 -12.49 5.82 -21.86
C ARG A 111 -12.45 7.30 -22.24
N PHE A 112 -11.77 8.12 -21.45
CA PHE A 112 -11.72 9.56 -21.66
C PHE A 112 -10.85 9.88 -22.89
N PRO A 113 -11.26 10.84 -23.76
CA PRO A 113 -10.46 11.21 -24.92
C PRO A 113 -9.04 11.65 -24.52
N GLY A 114 -8.02 11.01 -25.11
CA GLY A 114 -6.60 11.28 -24.80
C GLY A 114 -5.99 10.40 -23.71
N VAL A 115 -6.75 9.46 -23.13
CA VAL A 115 -6.24 8.42 -22.24
C VAL A 115 -6.10 7.12 -23.04
N GLU A 116 -4.88 6.60 -23.14
CA GLU A 116 -4.58 5.34 -23.83
C GLU A 116 -4.11 4.30 -22.81
N ILE A 117 -5.07 3.66 -22.12
CA ILE A 117 -4.80 2.55 -21.21
C ILE A 117 -5.55 1.35 -21.75
N ALA A 118 -4.82 0.27 -22.07
CA ALA A 118 -5.41 -0.98 -22.53
C ALA A 118 -6.20 -1.66 -21.40
N ASP A 119 -7.33 -2.29 -21.73
CA ASP A 119 -8.18 -2.99 -20.76
C ASP A 119 -7.39 -4.12 -20.05
N GLU A 120 -6.53 -4.82 -20.78
CA GLU A 120 -5.66 -5.86 -20.24
C GLU A 120 -4.67 -5.31 -19.19
N ALA A 121 -4.20 -4.07 -19.37
CA ALA A 121 -3.32 -3.43 -18.41
C ALA A 121 -4.09 -3.07 -17.12
N LEU A 122 -5.34 -2.62 -17.23
CA LEU A 122 -6.20 -2.38 -16.07
C LEU A 122 -6.46 -3.66 -15.28
N GLU A 123 -6.75 -4.77 -15.96
CA GLU A 123 -6.95 -6.07 -15.30
C GLU A 123 -5.70 -6.54 -14.57
N GLN A 124 -4.51 -6.38 -15.17
CA GLN A 124 -3.24 -6.70 -14.53
C GLN A 124 -2.98 -5.84 -13.29
N LEU A 125 -3.27 -4.54 -13.36
CA LEU A 125 -3.12 -3.61 -12.23
C LEU A 125 -4.12 -3.92 -11.10
N ILE A 126 -5.36 -4.32 -11.43
CA ILE A 126 -6.34 -4.80 -10.46
C ILE A 126 -5.82 -6.06 -9.78
N ALA A 127 -5.35 -7.05 -10.53
CA ALA A 127 -4.76 -8.27 -9.97
C ALA A 127 -3.55 -7.96 -9.07
N LEU A 128 -2.71 -6.99 -9.45
CA LEU A 128 -1.57 -6.54 -8.65
C LEU A 128 -2.01 -5.92 -7.31
N SER A 129 -3.12 -5.16 -7.30
CA SER A 129 -3.70 -4.62 -6.05
C SER A 129 -4.12 -5.74 -5.09
N VAL A 130 -4.68 -6.83 -5.63
CA VAL A 130 -5.12 -8.00 -4.85
C VAL A 130 -3.93 -8.80 -4.35
N ALA A 131 -2.91 -9.03 -5.17
CA ALA A 131 -1.70 -9.76 -4.78
C ALA A 131 -0.96 -9.04 -3.65
N GLY A 132 -0.86 -7.71 -3.71
CA GLY A 132 -0.34 -6.88 -2.61
C GLY A 132 -1.18 -6.97 -1.33
N SER A 133 -2.48 -7.26 -1.46
CA SER A 133 -3.40 -7.49 -0.33
C SER A 133 -3.39 -8.93 0.23
N SER A 134 -2.69 -9.88 -0.41
CA SER A 134 -2.78 -11.33 -0.11
C SER A 134 -1.51 -11.98 0.47
N GLY A 135 -0.48 -11.21 0.84
CA GLY A 135 0.75 -11.74 1.46
C GLY A 135 0.52 -12.27 2.88
N SER A 136 0.92 -13.52 3.11
CA SER A 136 0.74 -14.33 4.33
C SER A 136 1.56 -13.86 5.55
#